data_AF-A0A2T5LQ01-F1
#
_entry.id   AF-A0A2T5LQ01-F1
#
_cell.length_a   1.000
_cell.length_b   1.000
_cell.length_c   1.000
_cell.angle_alpha   90.00
_cell.angle_beta   90.00
_cell.angle_gamma   90.00
#
_symmetry.space_group_name_H-M   'P 1'
#
loop_
_entity.id
_entity.type
_entity.pdbx_description
1 polymer ?
#
loop_
_entity_poly.entity_id
_entity_poly.type
_entity_poly.pdbx_seq_one_letter_code
_entity_poly.pdbx_strand_id
1 'polypeptide(L)'
;MSSSPTCPFCKIAAAYPPISPSTPTPTSTSTSTSTSSSPPENAPVSSDSDSHAFLILSTRHVLAFLDTMPLTRGHILVVPRDHYEKLGEVGVHVSREKL
;
A
#
# COMPACT_ATOMS: atom_id res chain seq x y z
N MET A 1 2.61 14.94 8.98
CA MET A 1 2.22 13.57 8.67
C MET A 1 1.96 12.88 10.00
N SER A 2 0.71 12.51 10.25
CA SER A 2 0.34 11.81 11.48
C SER A 2 0.68 10.34 11.26
N SER A 3 1.67 9.79 11.97
CA SER A 3 2.02 8.36 11.87
C SER A 3 2.15 7.77 13.27
N SER A 4 1.65 6.55 13.43
CA SER A 4 1.73 5.79 14.69
C SER A 4 2.63 4.57 14.49
N PRO A 5 3.70 4.38 15.29
CA PRO A 5 4.64 3.27 15.12
C PRO A 5 4.04 1.89 15.43
N THR A 6 2.92 1.86 16.17
CA THR A 6 2.20 0.62 16.53
C THR A 6 1.06 0.31 15.56
N CYS A 7 0.71 1.21 14.65
CA CYS A 7 -0.36 0.99 13.69
C CYS A 7 0.14 0.17 12.49
N PRO A 8 -0.46 -1.00 12.18
CA PRO A 8 -0.02 -1.83 11.05
C PRO A 8 -0.18 -1.11 9.71
N PHE A 9 -1.23 -0.30 9.52
CA PHE A 9 -1.40 0.48 8.29
C PHE A 9 -0.34 1.58 8.13
N CYS A 10 0.16 2.14 9.23
CA CYS A 10 1.28 3.09 9.18
C CYS A 10 2.59 2.39 8.79
N LYS A 11 2.83 1.17 9.30
CA LYS A 11 3.99 0.36 8.90
C LYS A 11 3.96 0.03 7.40
N ILE A 12 2.80 -0.38 6.88
CA ILE A 12 2.61 -0.61 5.44
C ILE A 12 2.84 0.70 4.65
N ALA A 13 2.23 1.82 5.06
CA ALA A 13 2.41 3.09 4.37
C ALA A 13 3.88 3.57 4.36
N ALA A 14 4.65 3.27 5.41
CA ALA A 14 6.08 3.56 5.47
C ALA A 14 6.90 2.64 4.55
N ALA A 15 6.52 1.37 4.42
CA ALA A 15 7.22 0.40 3.58
C ALA A 15 7.01 0.63 2.07
N TYR A 16 5.84 1.15 1.67
CA TYR A 16 5.53 1.44 0.27
C TYR A 16 5.42 2.95 0.08
N PRO A 17 6.41 3.67 -0.48
CA PRO A 17 6.30 5.10 -0.76
C PRO A 17 5.38 5.40 -1.97
N PRO A 18 4.87 6.65 -2.13
CA PRO A 18 4.08 7.06 -3.29
C PRO A 18 4.81 6.80 -4.62
N ILE A 19 4.13 6.17 -5.57
CA ILE A 19 4.65 5.98 -6.93
C ILE A 19 4.27 7.22 -7.74
N SER A 20 5.27 7.87 -8.34
CA SER A 20 5.02 9.04 -9.17
C SER A 20 4.39 8.62 -10.50
N PRO A 21 3.31 9.27 -10.97
CA PRO A 21 2.67 8.92 -12.23
C PRO A 21 3.55 9.17 -13.46
N SER A 22 4.62 9.98 -13.29
CA SER A 22 5.59 10.31 -14.34
C SER A 22 6.74 9.32 -14.45
N THR A 23 6.86 8.38 -13.50
CA THR A 23 7.93 7.38 -13.53
C THR A 23 7.43 6.17 -14.29
N PRO A 24 8.01 5.82 -15.46
CA PRO A 24 7.67 4.58 -16.13
C PRO A 24 7.94 3.43 -15.18
N THR A 25 6.91 2.62 -14.93
CA THR A 25 7.00 1.36 -14.20
C THR A 25 8.12 0.53 -14.85
N PRO A 26 9.07 -0.06 -14.10
CA PRO A 26 9.92 -1.08 -14.66
C PRO A 26 9.03 -2.26 -15.05
N THR A 27 8.65 -2.34 -16.32
CA THR A 27 8.04 -3.51 -16.93
C THR A 27 9.01 -4.67 -16.74
N SER A 28 8.61 -5.67 -15.97
CA SER A 28 9.35 -6.92 -15.85
C SER A 28 9.51 -7.55 -17.24
N THR A 29 10.70 -7.40 -17.83
CA THR A 29 11.08 -8.16 -19.03
C THR A 29 11.17 -9.62 -18.63
N SER A 30 10.34 -10.44 -19.28
CA SER A 30 10.19 -11.88 -19.12
C SER A 30 11.51 -12.63 -18.97
N THR A 31 11.72 -13.26 -17.82
CA THR A 31 12.38 -14.58 -17.79
C THR A 31 11.37 -15.56 -17.22
N SER A 32 11.03 -16.55 -18.04
CA SER A 32 10.05 -17.59 -17.77
C SER A 32 10.45 -18.44 -16.57
N THR A 33 9.85 -18.20 -15.41
CA THR A 33 9.80 -19.19 -14.33
C THR A 33 8.45 -19.11 -13.62
N SER A 34 7.73 -20.22 -13.72
CA SER A 34 6.41 -20.52 -13.19
C SER A 34 6.20 -20.14 -11.73
N THR A 35 5.03 -19.55 -11.44
CA THR A 35 4.28 -19.64 -10.16
C THR A 35 5.08 -19.59 -8.86
N SER A 36 5.17 -18.41 -8.26
CA SER A 36 5.02 -18.25 -6.81
C SER A 36 4.68 -16.80 -6.48
N SER A 37 3.67 -16.65 -5.65
CA SER A 37 3.15 -15.45 -5.02
C SER A 37 4.20 -14.81 -4.12
N SER A 38 5.14 -14.08 -4.71
CA SER A 38 6.18 -13.34 -4.00
C SER A 38 6.01 -11.84 -4.25
N PRO A 39 6.14 -10.98 -3.23
CA PRO A 39 6.06 -9.53 -3.38
C PRO A 39 7.18 -8.97 -4.27
N PRO A 40 7.02 -7.77 -4.85
CA PRO A 40 8.06 -7.11 -5.62
C PRO A 40 9.35 -6.97 -4.80
N GLU A 41 10.47 -7.28 -5.43
CA GLU A 41 11.86 -7.33 -4.91
C GLU A 41 12.36 -5.99 -4.31
N ASN A 42 11.57 -4.92 -4.40
CA ASN A 42 11.83 -3.60 -3.81
C ASN A 42 11.05 -3.31 -2.52
N ALA A 43 10.27 -4.25 -1.98
CA ALA A 43 9.71 -4.08 -0.64
C ALA A 43 10.87 -4.04 0.38
N PRO A 44 10.98 -3.02 1.24
CA PRO A 44 12.04 -2.97 2.24
C PRO A 44 11.90 -4.20 3.13
N VAL A 45 12.91 -5.07 3.06
CA VAL A 45 13.13 -6.25 3.93
C VAL A 45 13.38 -5.78 5.37
N SER A 46 12.36 -5.19 5.97
CA SER A 46 12.27 -5.02 7.40
C SER A 46 11.71 -6.33 7.92
N SER A 47 12.41 -7.00 8.82
CA SER A 47 12.04 -8.30 9.40
C SER A 47 10.72 -8.31 10.21
N ASP A 48 9.91 -7.26 10.06
CA ASP A 48 8.65 -7.01 10.74
C ASP A 48 7.51 -7.38 9.78
N SER A 49 6.92 -8.55 10.00
CA SER A 49 5.84 -9.13 9.19
C SER A 49 4.65 -8.19 8.97
N ASP A 50 4.45 -7.24 9.88
CA ASP A 50 3.35 -6.27 9.86
C ASP A 50 3.45 -5.23 8.74
N SER A 51 4.60 -5.12 8.07
CA SER A 51 4.84 -4.14 7.01
C SER A 51 4.56 -4.69 5.60
N HIS A 52 4.35 -6.01 5.47
CA HIS A 52 4.17 -6.66 4.17
C HIS A 52 2.72 -6.61 3.69
N ALA A 53 2.50 -6.18 2.44
CA ALA A 53 1.17 -6.06 1.85
C ALA A 53 1.21 -6.30 0.33
N PHE A 54 0.16 -6.92 -0.21
CA PHE A 54 -0.01 -7.06 -1.66
C PHE A 54 -0.56 -5.75 -2.25
N LEU A 55 0.37 -4.85 -2.59
CA LEU A 55 0.07 -3.50 -3.06
C LEU A 55 -0.59 -3.50 -4.45
N ILE A 56 -1.70 -2.77 -4.57
CA ILE A 56 -2.41 -2.51 -5.83
C ILE A 56 -2.19 -1.08 -6.32
N LEU A 57 -2.13 -0.13 -5.38
CA LEU A 57 -1.99 1.30 -5.66
C LEU A 57 -1.21 1.98 -4.54
N SER A 58 -0.34 2.94 -4.91
CA SER A 58 0.36 3.80 -3.97
C SER A 58 0.45 5.21 -4.51
N THR A 59 -0.41 6.10 -4.01
CA THR A 59 -0.43 7.52 -4.37
C THR A 59 0.15 8.37 -3.23
N ARG A 60 0.07 9.69 -3.39
CA ARG A 60 0.56 10.65 -2.39
C ARG A 60 -0.27 10.63 -1.11
N HIS A 61 -1.59 10.45 -1.20
CA HIS A 61 -2.47 10.54 -0.03
C HIS A 61 -3.10 9.21 0.36
N VAL A 62 -3.17 8.24 -0.56
CA VAL A 62 -3.87 6.97 -0.37
C VAL A 62 -2.98 5.80 -0.81
N LEU A 63 -3.17 4.65 -0.18
CA LEU A 63 -2.66 3.37 -0.65
C LEU A 63 -3.78 2.33 -0.69
N ALA A 64 -3.66 1.37 -1.59
CA ALA A 64 -4.57 0.25 -1.67
C ALA A 64 -3.83 -1.08 -1.78
N PHE A 65 -4.29 -2.08 -1.05
CA PHE A 65 -3.69 -3.42 -1.00
C PHE A 65 -4.74 -4.48 -0.67
N LEU A 66 -4.44 -5.75 -0.95
CA LEU A 66 -5.36 -6.86 -0.64
C LEU A 66 -5.47 -7.12 0.85
N ASP A 67 -6.69 -7.42 1.30
CA ASP A 67 -6.97 -7.86 2.66
C ASP A 67 -6.42 -9.27 2.91
N THR A 68 -5.79 -9.50 4.06
CA THR A 68 -5.30 -10.82 4.49
C THR A 68 -6.43 -11.72 5.01
N MET A 69 -7.55 -11.13 5.43
CA MET A 69 -8.76 -11.84 5.85
C MET A 69 -9.98 -11.42 5.00
N PRO A 70 -9.97 -11.74 3.69
CA PRO A 70 -10.97 -11.24 2.76
C PRO A 70 -12.33 -11.94 2.96
N LEU A 71 -13.42 -11.18 2.99
CA LEU A 71 -14.79 -11.73 2.97
C LEU A 71 -15.17 -12.26 1.58
N THR A 72 -14.60 -11.68 0.53
CA THR A 72 -14.82 -12.08 -0.87
C THR A 72 -13.50 -12.02 -1.64
N ARG A 73 -13.40 -12.78 -2.74
CA ARG A 73 -12.20 -12.78 -3.58
C ARG A 73 -11.95 -11.38 -4.13
N GLY A 74 -10.74 -10.87 -3.91
CA GLY A 74 -10.32 -9.54 -4.37
C GLY A 74 -10.75 -8.39 -3.45
N HIS A 75 -11.07 -8.66 -2.18
CA HIS A 75 -11.28 -7.61 -1.18
C HIS A 75 -10.01 -6.75 -1.03
N ILE A 76 -10.15 -5.45 -1.28
CA ILE A 76 -9.08 -4.47 -1.23
C ILE A 76 -9.37 -3.48 -0.10
N LEU A 77 -8.36 -3.19 0.69
CA LEU A 77 -8.38 -2.11 1.67
C LEU A 77 -7.81 -0.86 1.00
N VAL A 78 -8.58 0.22 1.01
CA VAL A 78 -8.16 1.55 0.55
C VAL A 78 -8.06 2.45 1.77
N VAL A 79 -6.86 2.93 2.09
CA VAL A 79 -6.60 3.66 3.34
C VAL A 79 -5.81 4.94 3.07
N PRO A 80 -6.05 6.02 3.85
CA PRO A 80 -5.16 7.17 3.89
C PRO A 80 -3.75 6.78 4.34
N ARG A 81 -2.76 7.53 3.88
CA ARG A 81 -1.38 7.41 4.37
C ARG A 81 -1.18 8.00 5.76
N ASP A 82 -1.84 9.13 6.03
CA ASP A 82 -1.85 9.73 7.35
C ASP A 82 -2.79 8.92 8.27
N HIS A 83 -2.38 8.77 9.52
CA HIS A 83 -3.13 8.05 10.53
C HIS A 83 -4.31 8.89 11.02
N TYR A 84 -5.50 8.31 10.90
CA TYR A 84 -6.75 8.82 11.42
C TYR A 84 -7.47 7.70 12.15
N GLU A 85 -7.98 7.95 13.35
CA GLU A 85 -8.77 6.96 14.09
C GLU A 85 -10.21 6.93 13.57
N LYS A 86 -10.71 8.08 13.12
CA LYS A 86 -12.10 8.27 12.71
C LYS A 86 -12.17 8.95 11.35
N LEU A 87 -13.21 8.60 10.58
CA LEU A 87 -13.44 9.20 9.27
C LEU A 87 -13.63 10.73 9.32
N GLY A 88 -14.21 11.26 10.40
CA GLY A 88 -14.40 12.71 10.58
C GLY A 88 -13.09 13.51 10.72
N GLU A 89 -11.97 12.84 10.94
CA GLU A 89 -10.64 13.46 11.03
C GLU A 89 -9.95 13.54 9.65
N VAL A 90 -10.46 12.81 8.66
CA VAL A 90 -9.91 12.78 7.30
C VAL A 90 -10.31 14.07 6.58
N GLY A 91 -9.30 14.86 6.17
CA GLY A 91 -9.53 16.11 5.44
C GLY A 91 -10.05 15.89 4.01
N VAL A 92 -10.83 16.86 3.52
CA VAL A 92 -11.48 16.83 2.18
C VAL A 92 -10.49 16.55 1.04
N HIS A 93 -9.26 17.05 1.14
CA HIS A 93 -8.24 16.83 0.10
C HIS A 93 -7.86 15.36 -0.06
N VAL A 94 -7.72 14.64 1.06
CA VAL A 94 -7.43 13.20 1.07
C VAL A 94 -8.64 12.41 0.55
N SER A 95 -9.86 12.81 0.94
CA SER A 95 -11.11 12.19 0.49
C SER A 95 -11.37 12.34 -1.01
N ARG A 96 -10.73 13.32 -1.66
CA ARG A 96 -10.88 13.62 -3.09
C ARG A 96 -9.65 13.23 -3.91
N GLU A 97 -8.79 12.38 -3.36
CA GLU A 97 -7.62 11.89 -4.09
C GLU A 97 -8.03 11.42 -5.49
N LYS A 98 -7.43 12.04 -6.50
CA LYS A 98 -7.70 11.72 -7.90
C LYS A 98 -6.74 10.60 -8.30
N LEU A 99 -7.31 9.44 -8.63
CA LEU A 99 -6.61 8.32 -9.25
C LEU A 99 -6.41 8.57 -10.74
#